data_AF-A0A9D3W9H5-F1
#
_entry.id   AF-A0A9D3W9H5-F1
#
_cell.length_a   1.000
_cell.length_b   1.000
_cell.length_c   1.000
_cell.angle_alpha   90.00
_cell.angle_beta   90.00
_cell.angle_gamma   90.00
#
_symmetry.space_group_name_H-M   'P 1'
#
loop_
_entity.id
_entity.type
_entity.pdbx_description
1 polymer ?
#
loop_
_entity_poly.entity_id
_entity_poly.type
_entity_poly.pdbx_seq_one_letter_code
_entity_poly.pdbx_strand_id
1 'polypeptide(L)'
;GVAGYRLLHGGDLHNHSHDSNNQVSSNKKLFQCIWQSSMPPKIKIRSWRFTQNFIPTQHNLYIKHVFATMLCLRCSSAAETTIHVIRDCVLTKDVRRSLVITWPEQCNEMDFKN
;
A
#
# COMPACT_ATOMS: atom_id res chain seq x y z
N GLY A 1 -7.31 21.41 41.78
CA GLY A 1 -7.77 20.02 41.84
C GLY A 1 -6.87 19.18 40.95
N VAL A 2 -6.03 18.39 41.57
CA VAL A 2 -5.01 17.50 40.98
C VAL A 2 -5.61 16.15 40.60
N ALA A 3 -5.14 15.57 39.50
CA ALA A 3 -4.92 14.12 39.30
C ALA A 3 -4.37 13.94 37.86
N GLY A 4 -3.12 13.55 37.58
CA GLY A 4 -2.13 12.91 38.42
C GLY A 4 -2.25 11.39 38.33
N TYR A 5 -1.73 10.79 37.25
CA TYR A 5 -1.18 9.44 37.35
C TYR A 5 0.19 9.39 36.68
N ARG A 6 1.17 9.08 37.52
CA ARG A 6 2.55 8.70 37.23
C ARG A 6 2.70 7.29 37.81
N LEU A 7 3.39 6.40 37.09
CA LEU A 7 4.22 5.24 37.50
C LEU A 7 4.51 4.45 36.20
N LEU A 8 5.70 4.43 35.57
CA LEU A 8 7.06 3.99 35.93
C LEU A 8 7.29 2.45 35.93
N HIS A 9 7.92 1.93 34.86
CA HIS A 9 9.24 1.27 34.80
C HIS A 9 9.33 0.11 33.79
N GLY A 10 10.43 0.10 33.03
CA GLY A 10 11.24 -1.10 32.81
C GLY A 10 11.10 -1.80 31.46
N GLY A 11 12.02 -1.53 30.54
CA GLY A 11 12.26 -2.37 29.37
C GLY A 11 12.86 -1.58 28.23
N ASP A 12 14.18 -1.63 28.08
CA ASP A 12 14.93 -1.07 26.97
C ASP A 12 14.32 -1.49 25.63
N LEU A 13 13.64 -0.55 24.95
CA LEU A 13 13.38 -0.68 23.53
C LEU A 13 14.47 0.06 22.79
N HIS A 14 15.45 -0.74 22.40
CA HIS A 14 16.44 -0.48 21.35
C HIS A 14 16.00 0.63 20.40
N ASN A 15 16.81 1.68 20.30
CA ASN A 15 16.81 2.57 19.16
C ASN A 15 16.92 1.72 17.89
N HIS A 16 15.83 1.57 17.14
CA HIS A 16 15.87 1.22 15.73
C HIS A 16 15.52 2.44 14.89
N SER A 17 16.30 3.50 15.09
CA SER A 17 16.34 4.69 14.25
C SER A 17 17.16 4.38 13.00
N HIS A 18 16.57 3.64 12.04
CA HIS A 18 17.10 3.56 10.67
C HIS A 18 16.09 2.99 9.65
N ASP A 19 15.02 3.73 9.30
CA ASP A 19 14.38 3.67 7.95
C ASP A 19 13.43 4.86 7.64
N SER A 20 13.26 5.83 8.54
CA SER A 20 12.26 6.89 8.37
C SER A 20 12.56 7.86 7.22
N ASN A 21 13.83 8.11 6.93
CA ASN A 21 14.21 9.08 5.89
C ASN A 21 13.90 8.58 4.47
N ASN A 22 14.01 7.28 4.23
CA ASN A 22 13.80 6.71 2.90
C ASN A 22 12.31 6.52 2.58
N GLN A 23 11.49 6.27 3.60
CA GLN A 23 10.02 6.20 3.46
C GLN A 23 9.41 7.57 3.17
N VAL A 24 9.87 8.61 3.87
CA VAL A 24 9.36 9.98 3.68
C VAL A 24 9.76 10.53 2.32
N SER A 25 10.98 10.24 1.83
CA SER A 25 11.42 10.65 0.50
C SER A 25 10.64 9.96 -0.62
N SER A 26 10.39 8.65 -0.49
CA SER A 26 9.63 7.86 -1.48
C SER A 26 8.16 8.30 -1.58
N ASN A 27 7.49 8.52 -0.44
CA ASN A 27 6.12 9.04 -0.43
C ASN A 27 6.00 10.44 -1.06
N LYS A 28 6.98 11.32 -0.83
CA LYS A 28 7.01 12.65 -1.45
C LYS A 28 7.15 12.57 -2.97
N LYS A 29 8.03 11.70 -3.48
CA LYS A 29 8.19 11.47 -4.93
C LYS A 29 6.89 10.95 -5.55
N LEU A 30 6.28 9.91 -4.96
CA LEU A 30 5.01 9.36 -5.44
C LEU A 30 3.88 10.38 -5.44
N PHE A 31 3.77 11.18 -4.38
CA PHE A 31 2.81 12.29 -4.30
C PHE A 31 3.01 13.25 -5.48
N GLN A 32 4.24 13.72 -5.71
CA GLN A 32 4.54 14.64 -6.81
C GLN A 32 4.18 14.02 -8.18
N CYS A 33 4.56 12.78 -8.44
CA CYS A 33 4.22 12.09 -9.68
C CYS A 33 2.70 12.02 -9.93
N ILE A 34 1.91 11.70 -8.90
CA ILE A 34 0.45 11.62 -9.02
C ILE A 34 -0.15 12.99 -9.33
N TRP A 35 0.26 14.04 -8.61
CA TRP A 35 -0.34 15.36 -8.76
C TRP A 35 0.10 16.10 -10.03
N GLN A 36 1.30 15.82 -10.53
CA GLN A 36 1.81 16.37 -11.80
C GLN A 36 1.29 15.65 -13.05
N SER A 37 0.73 14.44 -12.90
CA SER A 37 0.14 13.71 -14.03
C SER A 37 -1.02 14.46 -14.70
N SER A 38 -1.27 14.20 -15.98
CA SER A 38 -2.41 14.74 -16.74
C SER A 38 -3.77 14.10 -16.38
N MET A 39 -3.81 13.27 -15.34
CA MET A 39 -5.02 12.52 -14.96
C MET A 39 -6.11 13.44 -14.37
N PRO A 40 -7.40 13.11 -14.56
CA PRO A 40 -8.49 13.82 -13.89
C PRO A 40 -8.35 13.77 -12.36
N PRO A 41 -8.84 14.79 -11.61
CA PRO A 41 -8.69 14.86 -10.15
C PRO A 41 -9.20 13.62 -9.41
N LYS A 42 -10.31 13.03 -9.86
CA LYS A 42 -10.87 11.80 -9.26
C LYS A 42 -9.92 10.61 -9.35
N ILE A 43 -9.15 10.52 -10.43
CA ILE A 43 -8.16 9.44 -10.62
C ILE A 43 -6.95 9.70 -9.72
N LYS A 44 -6.46 10.93 -9.65
CA LYS A 44 -5.36 11.31 -8.73
C LYS A 44 -5.65 10.94 -7.28
N ILE A 45 -6.87 11.22 -6.80
CA ILE A 45 -7.29 10.86 -5.43
C ILE A 45 -7.27 9.35 -5.22
N ARG A 46 -7.80 8.56 -6.18
CA ARG A 46 -7.79 7.10 -6.09
C ARG A 46 -6.36 6.55 -6.12
N SER A 47 -5.51 7.07 -6.99
CA SER A 47 -4.09 6.70 -7.06
C SER A 47 -3.35 7.02 -5.77
N TRP A 48 -3.58 8.18 -5.15
CA TRP A 48 -3.00 8.51 -3.86
C TRP A 48 -3.46 7.53 -2.77
N ARG A 49 -4.76 7.22 -2.69
CA ARG A 49 -5.26 6.20 -1.75
C ARG A 49 -4.67 4.82 -2.01
N PHE A 50 -4.41 4.50 -3.27
CA PHE A 50 -3.76 3.26 -3.68
C PHE A 50 -2.34 3.18 -3.09
N THR A 51 -1.56 4.26 -3.17
CA THR A 51 -0.17 4.26 -2.67
C THR A 51 -0.06 4.13 -1.16
N GLN A 52 -1.10 4.55 -0.44
CA GLN A 52 -1.16 4.49 1.01
C GLN A 52 -1.75 3.18 1.54
N ASN A 53 -1.89 2.13 0.70
CA ASN A 53 -2.59 0.89 1.05
C ASN A 53 -3.99 1.14 1.66
N PHE A 54 -4.65 2.22 1.23
CA PHE A 54 -5.95 2.63 1.78
C PHE A 54 -7.13 1.93 1.09
N ILE A 55 -6.83 1.07 0.11
CA ILE A 55 -7.83 0.24 -0.56
C ILE A 55 -8.15 -0.96 0.34
N PRO A 56 -9.44 -1.32 0.48
CA PRO A 56 -9.85 -2.50 1.21
C PRO A 56 -9.48 -3.75 0.41
N THR A 57 -8.20 -4.12 0.47
CA THR A 57 -7.74 -5.43 0.00
C THR A 57 -7.92 -6.46 1.11
N GLN A 58 -8.08 -7.74 0.78
CA GLN A 58 -8.21 -8.78 1.81
C GLN A 58 -7.02 -8.79 2.78
N HIS A 59 -5.80 -8.47 2.32
CA HIS A 59 -4.64 -8.35 3.19
C HIS A 59 -4.82 -7.22 4.23
N ASN A 60 -5.22 -6.02 3.79
CA ASN A 60 -5.43 -4.88 4.70
C ASN A 60 -6.60 -5.11 5.65
N LEU A 61 -7.66 -5.77 5.18
CA LEU A 61 -8.82 -6.13 5.99
C LEU A 61 -8.50 -7.23 7.01
N TYR A 62 -7.62 -8.17 6.66
CA TYR A 62 -7.13 -9.21 7.56
C TYR A 62 -6.29 -8.61 8.70
N ILE A 63 -5.36 -7.68 8.38
CA ILE A 63 -4.56 -6.96 9.39
C ILE A 63 -5.47 -6.16 10.33
N LYS A 64 -6.57 -5.60 9.83
CA LYS A 64 -7.58 -4.89 10.63
C LYS A 64 -8.58 -5.82 11.34
N HIS A 65 -8.38 -7.13 11.27
CA HIS A 65 -9.26 -8.16 11.85
C HIS A 65 -10.72 -8.07 11.39
N VAL A 66 -10.97 -7.53 10.19
CA VAL A 66 -12.30 -7.46 9.57
C VAL A 66 -12.62 -8.75 8.81
N PHE A 67 -11.60 -9.40 8.25
CA PHE A 67 -11.75 -10.65 7.49
C PHE A 67 -10.83 -11.74 8.04
N ALA A 68 -11.26 -13.00 7.91
CA ALA A 68 -10.53 -14.18 8.39
C ALA A 68 -9.47 -14.71 7.41
N THR A 69 -9.41 -14.18 6.18
CA THR A 69 -8.48 -14.63 5.14
C THR A 69 -7.86 -13.45 4.43
N MET A 70 -6.57 -13.59 4.13
CA MET A 70 -5.83 -12.64 3.29
C MET A 70 -5.82 -13.03 1.81
N LEU A 71 -6.38 -14.19 1.43
CA LEU A 71 -6.31 -14.70 0.06
C LEU A 71 -7.08 -13.82 -0.92
N CYS A 72 -6.55 -13.68 -2.13
CA CYS A 72 -7.22 -12.99 -3.23
C CYS A 72 -8.54 -13.67 -3.58
N LEU A 73 -9.63 -12.89 -3.60
CA LEU A 73 -10.96 -13.38 -3.98
C LEU A 73 -11.07 -13.69 -5.47
N ARG A 74 -10.08 -13.28 -6.27
CA ARG A 74 -10.07 -13.45 -7.72
C ARG A 74 -9.37 -14.73 -8.16
N CYS A 75 -8.18 -14.98 -7.62
CA CYS A 75 -7.37 -16.13 -8.03
C CYS A 75 -7.15 -17.16 -6.93
N SER A 76 -7.44 -16.81 -5.67
CA SER A 76 -7.30 -17.68 -4.50
C SER A 76 -5.91 -18.30 -4.28
N SER A 77 -4.88 -17.81 -4.97
CA SER A 77 -3.55 -18.43 -5.00
C SER A 77 -2.49 -17.68 -4.20
N ALA A 78 -2.74 -16.42 -3.85
CA ALA A 78 -1.83 -15.57 -3.10
C ALA A 78 -2.59 -14.55 -2.26
N ALA A 79 -1.90 -13.86 -1.34
CA ALA A 79 -2.49 -12.78 -0.56
C ALA A 79 -2.95 -11.64 -1.48
N GLU A 80 -4.14 -11.09 -1.20
CA GLU A 80 -4.69 -9.94 -1.90
C GLU A 80 -3.99 -8.67 -1.42
N THR A 81 -2.79 -8.44 -1.91
CA THR A 81 -2.11 -7.17 -1.71
C THR A 81 -2.46 -6.22 -2.85
N THR A 82 -2.24 -4.94 -2.60
CA THR A 82 -2.38 -3.86 -3.57
C THR A 82 -1.64 -4.17 -4.88
N ILE A 83 -0.38 -4.61 -4.79
CA ILE A 83 0.45 -5.03 -5.93
C ILE A 83 -0.11 -6.29 -6.60
N HIS A 84 -0.56 -7.26 -5.80
CA HIS A 84 -1.13 -8.49 -6.35
C HIS A 84 -2.32 -8.17 -7.25
N VAL A 85 -3.29 -7.39 -6.78
CA VAL A 85 -4.51 -7.08 -7.53
C VAL A 85 -4.21 -6.32 -8.83
N ILE A 86 -3.19 -5.46 -8.86
CA ILE A 86 -2.90 -4.64 -10.03
C ILE A 86 -1.91 -5.27 -11.01
N ARG A 87 -0.96 -6.07 -10.55
CA ARG A 87 0.15 -6.56 -11.38
C ARG A 87 0.24 -8.08 -11.43
N ASP A 88 0.17 -8.73 -10.28
CA ASP A 88 0.61 -10.13 -10.16
C ASP A 88 -0.52 -11.16 -10.28
N CYS A 89 -1.76 -10.73 -10.03
CA CYS A 89 -2.96 -11.57 -10.14
C CYS A 89 -3.12 -12.08 -11.58
N VAL A 90 -3.44 -13.37 -11.70
CA VAL A 90 -3.64 -14.02 -13.00
C VAL A 90 -4.74 -13.35 -13.81
N LEU A 91 -5.88 -13.00 -13.19
CA LEU A 91 -6.95 -12.30 -13.89
C LEU A 91 -6.51 -10.93 -14.38
N THR A 92 -5.69 -10.22 -13.60
CA THR A 92 -5.18 -8.91 -14.01
C THR A 92 -4.16 -9.02 -15.14
N LYS A 93 -3.34 -10.08 -15.15
CA LYS A 93 -2.47 -10.42 -16.28
C LYS A 93 -3.30 -10.71 -17.53
N ASP A 94 -4.41 -11.44 -17.41
CA ASP A 94 -5.26 -11.79 -18.54
C ASP A 94 -5.98 -10.57 -19.11
N VAL A 95 -6.62 -9.76 -18.27
CA VAL A 95 -7.27 -8.50 -18.69
C VAL A 95 -6.28 -7.58 -19.41
N ARG A 96 -5.07 -7.44 -18.86
CA ARG A 96 -4.01 -6.63 -19.46
C ARG A 96 -3.63 -7.14 -20.86
N ARG A 97 -3.46 -8.46 -21.04
CA ARG A 97 -3.16 -9.07 -22.34
C ARG A 97 -4.30 -8.80 -23.33
N SER A 98 -5.54 -8.95 -22.89
CA SER A 98 -6.72 -8.71 -23.74
C SER A 98 -6.88 -7.24 -24.15
N LEU A 99 -6.44 -6.30 -23.31
CA LEU A 99 -6.52 -4.86 -23.59
C LEU A 99 -5.26 -4.30 -24.26
N VAL A 100 -4.23 -5.12 -24.49
CA VAL A 100 -2.91 -4.70 -25.03
C VAL A 100 -2.29 -3.56 -24.22
N ILE A 101 -2.51 -3.55 -22.90
CA ILE A 101 -1.93 -2.56 -21.99
C ILE A 101 -0.56 -3.07 -21.56
N THR A 102 0.53 -2.45 -22.00
CA THR A 102 1.87 -2.77 -21.50
C THR A 102 2.11 -2.08 -20.17
N TRP A 103 2.57 -2.80 -19.15
CA TRP A 103 3.13 -2.16 -17.96
C TRP A 103 4.46 -1.54 -18.34
N PRO A 104 4.64 -0.21 -18.19
CA PRO A 104 5.94 0.41 -18.46
C PRO A 104 6.97 -0.11 -17.45
N GLU A 105 8.16 -0.48 -17.92
CA GLU A 105 9.26 -0.91 -17.05
C GLU A 105 9.67 0.17 -16.03
N GLN A 106 9.38 1.44 -16.34
CA GLN A 106 9.58 2.61 -15.47
C GLN A 106 8.70 2.60 -14.21
N CYS A 107 7.65 1.76 -14.17
CA CYS A 107 6.79 1.62 -12.99
C CYS A 107 7.27 0.55 -11.99
N ASN A 108 8.45 -0.06 -12.20
CA ASN A 108 9.05 -0.98 -11.25
C ASN A 108 9.41 -0.33 -9.90
N GLU A 109 9.43 0.99 -9.83
CA GLU A 109 9.67 1.77 -8.60
C GLU A 109 8.39 2.16 -7.85
N MET A 110 7.23 1.60 -8.21
CA MET A 110 6.05 1.68 -7.36
C MET A 110 6.12 0.61 -6.26
N ASP A 111 7.08 0.77 -5.35
CA ASP A 111 7.18 -0.03 -4.13
C ASP A 111 6.04 0.37 -3.18
N PHE A 112 4.83 -0.12 -3.47
CA PHE A 112 3.77 -0.20 -2.48
C PHE A 112 4.14 -1.35 -1.55
N LYS A 113 5.03 -1.06 -0.58
CA LYS A 113 5.49 -2.05 0.38
C LYS A 113 4.27 -2.70 1.06
N ASN A 114 4.27 -4.04 1.07
CA ASN A 114 3.34 -4.88 1.82
C ASN A 114 3.52 -4.66 3.32
#